data_AF-A0A2E3PAE2-F1
#
_entry.id   AF-A0A2E3PAE2-F1
#
_cell.length_a   1.000
_cell.length_b   1.000
_cell.length_c   1.000
_cell.angle_alpha   90.00
_cell.angle_beta   90.00
_cell.angle_gamma   90.00
#
_symmetry.space_group_name_H-M   'P 1'
#
loop_
_entity.id
_entity.type
_entity.pdbx_description
1 polymer ?
#
loop_
_entity_poly.entity_id
_entity_poly.type
_entity_poly.pdbx_seq_one_letter_code
_entity_poly.pdbx_strand_id
1 'polypeptide(L)'
;MDSFDATPRRIAKHNELRDHRNITDLTMDPQQLDDLAELTRGTYLRAGVRKRIAFVAPDGPGRAFALALSEALGTLTQLQVALFDTQETALQFLNDGHSNGDPSRRAG
;
A
#
# COMPACT_ATOMS: atom_id res chain seq x y z
N MET A 1 -31.87 8.70 -1.18
CA MET A 1 -31.20 7.64 -0.40
C MET A 1 -30.80 6.56 -1.39
N ASP A 2 -29.70 5.86 -1.11
CA ASP A 2 -29.15 4.71 -1.85
C ASP A 2 -28.07 5.00 -2.90
N SER A 3 -26.84 5.16 -2.41
CA SER A 3 -25.65 4.52 -3.00
C SER A 3 -24.51 4.49 -1.98
N PHE A 4 -24.76 3.84 -0.83
CA PHE A 4 -23.70 3.41 0.09
C PHE A 4 -23.25 1.96 -0.16
N ASP A 5 -23.51 1.44 -1.36
CA ASP A 5 -23.23 0.05 -1.74
C ASP A 5 -21.97 -0.07 -2.61
N ALA A 6 -20.94 0.71 -2.27
CA ALA A 6 -19.59 0.48 -2.78
C ALA A 6 -19.05 -0.81 -2.13
N THR A 7 -19.42 -1.95 -2.72
CA THR A 7 -19.05 -3.28 -2.25
C THR A 7 -17.53 -3.35 -1.98
N PRO A 8 -17.07 -3.73 -0.77
CA PRO A 8 -15.64 -3.86 -0.44
C PRO A 8 -14.85 -4.75 -1.42
N ARG A 9 -15.55 -5.67 -2.10
CA ARG A 9 -14.99 -6.59 -3.10
C ARG A 9 -14.47 -5.92 -4.37
N ARG A 10 -14.97 -4.71 -4.73
CA ARG A 10 -14.57 -4.03 -5.98
C ARG A 10 -13.27 -3.22 -5.83
N ILE A 11 -12.90 -2.87 -4.59
CA ILE A 11 -11.71 -2.08 -4.24
C ILE A 11 -10.41 -2.93 -4.31
N ALA A 12 -10.54 -4.26 -4.39
CA ALA A 12 -9.44 -5.19 -4.18
C ALA A 12 -8.61 -5.58 -5.43
N LYS A 13 -8.82 -4.98 -6.59
CA LYS A 13 -8.18 -5.41 -7.86
C LYS A 13 -6.91 -4.66 -8.26
N HIS A 14 -6.58 -3.56 -7.60
CA HIS A 14 -5.45 -2.73 -8.02
C HIS A 14 -4.32 -2.76 -7.01
N ASN A 15 -3.09 -2.86 -7.51
CA ASN A 15 -1.90 -2.49 -6.77
C ASN A 15 -2.03 -1.03 -6.31
N GLU A 16 -1.50 -0.70 -5.15
CA GLU A 16 -1.73 0.59 -4.50
C GLU A 16 -0.47 1.44 -4.45
N LEU A 17 -0.59 2.71 -4.83
CA LEU A 17 0.41 3.74 -4.61
C LEU A 17 -0.03 4.63 -3.45
N ARG A 18 0.83 4.79 -2.44
CA ARG A 18 0.62 5.66 -1.28
C ARG A 18 1.71 6.71 -1.23
N ASP A 19 1.33 7.96 -1.48
CA ASP A 19 2.27 9.09 -1.52
C ASP A 19 2.22 9.88 -0.21
N HIS A 20 3.35 9.94 0.49
CA HIS A 20 3.49 10.61 1.78
C HIS A 20 4.49 11.78 1.73
N ARG A 21 4.92 12.20 0.54
CA ARG A 21 5.86 13.33 0.35
C ARG A 21 5.37 14.65 0.97
N ASN A 22 4.05 14.82 1.02
CA ASN A 22 3.42 16.05 1.51
C ASN A 22 3.14 16.05 3.02
N ILE A 23 3.53 14.99 3.75
CA ILE A 23 3.44 14.97 5.22
C ILE A 23 4.62 15.75 5.78
N THR A 24 4.39 17.02 6.08
CA THR A 24 5.40 17.95 6.60
C THR A 24 5.48 17.98 8.12
N ASP A 25 4.45 17.45 8.80
CA ASP A 25 4.38 17.36 10.25
C ASP A 25 3.70 16.04 10.65
N LEU A 26 4.25 15.37 11.65
CA LEU A 26 3.72 14.13 12.20
C LEU A 26 3.56 14.32 13.71
N THR A 27 2.32 14.61 14.11
CA THR A 27 1.97 14.85 15.51
C THR A 27 1.66 13.58 16.30
N MET A 28 1.68 12.42 15.64
CA MET A 28 1.49 11.14 16.29
C MET A 28 2.76 10.76 17.05
N ASP A 29 2.59 10.35 18.30
CA ASP A 29 3.68 9.69 19.01
C ASP A 29 3.94 8.28 18.42
N PRO A 30 5.09 7.65 18.74
CA PRO A 30 5.41 6.32 18.21
C PRO A 30 4.36 5.25 18.51
N GLN A 31 3.73 5.27 19.69
CA GLN A 31 2.72 4.28 20.06
C GLN A 31 1.45 4.45 19.24
N GLN A 32 1.01 5.69 19.01
CA GLN A 32 -0.14 6.00 18.17
C GLN A 32 0.09 5.58 16.71
N LEU A 33 1.32 5.75 16.22
CA LEU A 33 1.69 5.30 14.88
C LEU A 33 1.67 3.77 14.77
N ASP A 34 2.18 3.06 15.78
CA ASP A 34 2.14 1.60 15.85
C ASP A 34 0.70 1.07 15.92
N ASP A 35 -0.15 1.66 16.76
CA ASP A 35 -1.56 1.30 16.87
C ASP A 35 -2.29 1.47 15.54
N LEU A 36 -2.03 2.58 14.83
CA LEU A 36 -2.56 2.82 13.49
C LEU A 36 -2.05 1.80 12.47
N ALA A 37 -0.77 1.43 12.55
CA ALA A 37 -0.17 0.44 11.67
C ALA A 37 -0.81 -0.95 11.88
N GLU A 38 -1.06 -1.35 13.12
CA GLU A 38 -1.75 -2.59 13.47
C GLU A 38 -3.22 -2.60 13.03
N LEU A 39 -3.95 -1.49 13.21
CA LEU A 39 -5.32 -1.33 12.71
C LEU A 39 -5.37 -1.46 11.18
N THR A 40 -4.41 -0.83 10.50
CA THR A 40 -4.28 -0.91 9.04
C THR A 40 -3.99 -2.36 8.63
N ARG A 41 -3.02 -3.02 9.26
CA ARG A 41 -2.68 -4.44 9.02
C ARG A 41 -3.89 -5.36 9.17
N GLY A 42 -4.68 -5.20 10.23
CA GLY A 42 -5.92 -5.97 10.44
C GLY A 42 -6.93 -5.80 9.30
N THR A 43 -7.01 -4.60 8.71
CA THR A 43 -7.88 -4.32 7.57
C THR A 43 -7.44 -5.07 6.32
N TYR A 44 -6.14 -5.08 6.01
CA TYR A 44 -5.60 -5.84 4.87
C TYR A 44 -5.69 -7.35 5.07
N LEU A 45 -5.49 -7.84 6.30
CA LEU A 45 -5.63 -9.25 6.62
C LEU A 45 -7.06 -9.74 6.34
N ARG A 46 -8.07 -8.98 6.76
CA ARG A 46 -9.48 -9.32 6.51
C ARG A 46 -9.87 -9.25 5.04
N ALA A 47 -9.26 -8.36 4.26
CA ALA A 47 -9.52 -8.28 2.82
C ALA A 47 -9.03 -9.52 2.07
N GLY A 48 -7.99 -10.20 2.56
CA GLY A 48 -7.53 -11.49 2.05
C GLY A 48 -7.00 -11.48 0.61
N VAL A 49 -6.69 -10.30 0.07
CA VAL A 49 -6.29 -10.14 -1.34
C VAL A 49 -4.78 -10.02 -1.49
N ARG A 50 -4.26 -10.66 -2.54
CA ARG A 50 -2.87 -10.49 -2.95
C ARG A 50 -2.71 -9.19 -3.71
N LYS A 51 -1.82 -8.31 -3.26
CA LYS A 51 -1.53 -7.04 -3.96
C LYS A 51 -0.15 -6.50 -3.62
N ARG A 52 0.32 -5.61 -4.49
CA ARG A 52 1.54 -4.83 -4.29
C ARG A 52 1.17 -3.45 -3.76
N ILE A 53 1.92 -2.95 -2.78
CA ILE A 53 1.74 -1.61 -2.20
C ILE A 53 3.08 -0.90 -2.26
N ALA A 54 3.12 0.25 -2.93
CA ALA A 54 4.28 1.10 -3.00
C ALA A 54 4.04 2.36 -2.17
N PHE A 55 4.95 2.63 -1.24
CA PHE A 55 4.99 3.87 -0.48
C PHE A 55 6.02 4.81 -1.11
N VAL A 56 5.68 6.09 -1.26
CA VAL A 56 6.62 7.13 -1.73
C VAL A 56 6.84 8.12 -0.59
N ALA A 57 8.05 8.10 -0.01
CA ALA A 57 8.46 9.03 1.04
C ALA A 57 10.00 9.14 1.07
N PRO A 58 10.60 10.07 0.29
CA PRO A 58 12.05 10.22 0.21
C PRO A 58 12.66 10.58 1.55
N ASP A 59 12.02 11.48 2.30
CA ASP A 59 12.55 12.03 3.55
C ASP A 59 11.43 12.57 4.46
N GLY A 60 11.86 13.18 5.58
CA GLY A 60 10.99 13.91 6.49
C GLY A 60 10.00 13.05 7.30
N PRO A 61 9.01 13.70 7.94
CA PRO A 61 8.02 13.02 8.78
C PRO A 61 7.19 11.99 8.02
N GLY A 62 6.89 12.24 6.74
CA GLY A 62 6.22 11.29 5.86
C GLY A 62 6.96 9.96 5.72
N ARG A 63 8.30 9.96 5.79
CA ARG A 63 9.10 8.73 5.75
C ARG A 63 8.94 7.89 7.00
N ALA A 64 8.93 8.50 8.19
CA ALA A 64 8.69 7.77 9.44
C ALA A 64 7.31 7.10 9.44
N PHE A 65 6.29 7.84 8.99
CA PHE A 65 4.93 7.31 8.82
C PHE A 65 4.88 6.15 7.82
N ALA A 66 5.50 6.32 6.65
CA ALA A 66 5.52 5.31 5.61
C ALA A 66 6.28 4.04 6.05
N LEU A 67 7.38 4.18 6.79
CA LEU A 67 8.15 3.08 7.35
C LEU A 67 7.29 2.21 8.27
N ALA A 68 6.67 2.80 9.29
CA ALA A 68 5.84 2.06 10.25
C ALA A 68 4.71 1.28 9.57
N LEU A 69 4.00 1.92 8.62
CA LEU A 69 2.99 1.23 7.83
C LEU A 69 3.56 0.13 6.95
N SER A 70 4.71 0.38 6.31
CA SER A 70 5.32 -0.59 5.40
C SER A 70 5.80 -1.84 6.13
N GLU A 71 6.35 -1.69 7.34
CA GLU A 71 6.80 -2.78 8.19
C GLU A 71 5.63 -3.63 8.67
N ALA A 72 4.60 -3.00 9.22
CA ALA A 72 3.40 -3.70 9.68
C ALA A 72 2.72 -4.48 8.54
N LEU A 73 2.57 -3.86 7.36
CA LEU A 73 1.97 -4.52 6.20
C LEU A 73 2.89 -5.57 5.57
N GLY A 74 4.20 -5.38 5.62
CA GLY A 74 5.20 -6.32 5.09
C GLY A 74 5.19 -7.67 5.80
N THR A 75 4.67 -7.75 7.03
CA THR A 75 4.45 -9.03 7.73
C THR A 75 3.38 -9.93 7.09
N LEU A 76 2.53 -9.37 6.22
CA LEU A 76 1.43 -10.09 5.61
C LEU A 76 1.89 -10.76 4.30
N THR A 77 2.00 -12.09 4.30
CA THR A 77 2.49 -12.89 3.16
C THR A 77 1.74 -12.67 1.82
N GLN A 78 0.48 -12.24 1.87
CA GLN A 78 -0.31 -11.89 0.70
C GLN A 78 0.05 -10.53 0.09
N LEU A 79 0.75 -9.66 0.83
CA LEU A 79 1.17 -8.36 0.36
C LEU A 79 2.63 -8.38 -0.07
N GLN A 80 2.94 -7.62 -1.10
CA GLN A 80 4.31 -7.22 -1.42
C GLN A 80 4.39 -5.72 -1.19
N VAL A 81 5.19 -5.31 -0.22
CA VAL A 81 5.27 -3.92 0.21
C VAL A 81 6.67 -3.41 0.00
N ALA A 82 6.80 -2.20 -0.54
CA ALA A 82 8.08 -1.54 -0.70
C ALA A 82 7.95 -0.01 -0.52
N LEU A 83 9.01 0.59 -0.01
CA LEU A 83 9.17 2.03 0.17
C LEU A 83 10.16 2.56 -0.87
N PHE A 84 9.82 3.68 -1.49
CA PHE A 84 10.60 4.31 -2.55
C PHE A 84 10.80 5.80 -2.29
N ASP A 85 11.89 6.34 -2.80
CA ASP A 85 12.17 7.77 -2.72
C ASP A 85 11.48 8.53 -3.87
N THR A 86 11.21 7.86 -4.99
CA THR A 86 10.58 8.46 -6.17
C THR A 86 9.29 7.74 -6.57
N GLN A 87 8.38 8.51 -7.15
CA GLN A 87 7.13 7.99 -7.71
C GLN A 87 7.39 7.09 -8.93
N GLU A 88 8.41 7.37 -9.73
CA GLU A 88 8.76 6.58 -10.91
C GLU A 88 9.12 5.14 -10.55
N THR A 89 10.05 4.95 -9.61
CA THR A 89 10.46 3.61 -9.15
C THR A 89 9.32 2.87 -8.46
N ALA A 90 8.45 3.59 -7.75
CA ALA A 90 7.26 3.02 -7.13
C ALA A 90 6.28 2.48 -8.19
N LEU A 91 6.03 3.25 -9.26
CA LEU A 91 5.16 2.83 -10.35
C LEU A 91 5.74 1.64 -11.11
N GLN A 92 7.05 1.61 -11.35
CA GLN A 92 7.72 0.44 -11.95
C GLN A 92 7.47 -0.82 -11.11
N PHE A 93 7.69 -0.74 -9.81
CA PHE A 93 7.40 -1.85 -8.89
C PHE A 93 5.93 -2.31 -8.96
N LEU A 94 4.95 -1.41 -9.07
CA LEU A 94 3.54 -1.80 -9.17
C LEU A 94 3.22 -2.45 -10.53
N ASN A 95 3.92 -2.04 -11.60
CA ASN A 95 3.74 -2.57 -12.94
C ASN A 95 4.37 -3.96 -13.14
N ASP A 96 5.51 -4.25 -12.51
CA ASP A 96 6.19 -5.55 -12.60
C ASP A 96 5.31 -6.71 -12.11
N GLY A 97 4.34 -6.43 -11.23
CA GLY A 97 3.37 -7.42 -10.75
C GLY A 97 2.32 -7.84 -11.80
N HIS A 98 2.10 -7.04 -12.84
CA HIS A 98 1.13 -7.37 -13.91
C HIS A 98 1.70 -8.35 -14.93
N SER A 99 3.02 -8.45 -15.05
CA SER A 99 3.73 -9.26 -16.06
C SER A 99 3.61 -10.77 -15.86
N ASN A 100 3.28 -11.23 -14.64
CA ASN A 100 3.28 -12.66 -14.28
C ASN A 100 1.87 -13.28 -14.16
N GLY A 101 0.80 -12.53 -14.51
CA GLY A 101 -0.58 -12.95 -14.24
C GLY A 101 -1.53 -13.00 -15.43
N ASP A 102 -1.13 -12.57 -16.64
CA ASP A 102 -2.02 -12.55 -17.80
C ASP A 102 -1.58 -13.56 -18.88
N PRO A 103 -2.14 -14.79 -18.89
CA PRO A 103 -1.92 -15.74 -19.98
C PRO A 103 -2.46 -15.22 -21.33
N SER A 104 -3.22 -14.13 -21.35
CA SER A 104 -3.85 -13.57 -22.56
C SER A 104 -2.90 -12.74 -23.43
N ARG A 105 -1.69 -12.42 -22.95
CA ARG A 105 -0.70 -11.63 -23.72
C ARG A 105 0.33 -12.45 -24.49
N ARG A 106 0.23 -13.78 -24.51
CA ARG A 106 1.13 -14.66 -25.30
C ARG A 106 0.61 -15.04 -26.69
N ALA A 107 -0.53 -14.50 -27.13
CA ALA A 107 -1.04 -14.68 -28.48
C ALA A 107 -1.47 -13.33 -29.06
N GLY A 108 -0.64 -12.78 -29.94
CA GLY A 108 -0.89 -11.54 -30.68
C GLY A 108 0.30 -11.22 -31.55
#